data_AF-A0A6A8AKU6-F1
#
_entry.id   AF-A0A6A8AKU6-F1
#
_cell.length_a   1.000
_cell.length_b   1.000
_cell.length_c   1.000
_cell.angle_alpha   90.00
_cell.angle_beta   90.00
_cell.angle_gamma   90.00
#
_symmetry.space_group_name_H-M   'P 1'
#
loop_
_entity.id
_entity.type
_entity.pdbx_description
1 polymer ?
#
loop_
_entity_poly.entity_id
_entity_poly.type
_entity_poly.pdbx_seq_one_letter_code
_entity_poly.pdbx_strand_id
1 'polypeptide(L)'
;MEKEMPQDLPVFVLQDRIASKFRGEEFMIIAVCLNEETGAKNIPCDIRDPRVIASVVELHERLEDESAIEGVQSVAPFFQQGVPEDIGGVKSVFASVPGAESFFNRDFSIMLVYASPIVGLSEEKVEEATDLIQNDVDAITKPAGVEYKITGNAPLLFEILRVMREDMVFTTLVAGIIIFTLLVLLERSFTKGFLVFLPLIFAVIWTFGTMGFLGIPISISTVMIGAVIIGLGVEYGIFMVSRYYEERRDQGKGARDALRIAMSNIGASTFGSAATTTAAFFALTISVMPMIQHLGQTLALGIIFCWVTAVVVNPCFIVFEERIEARKLAGWLLQKWVR
;
A
#
# COMPACT_ATOMS: atom_id res chain seq x y z
N MET A 1 -2.07 10.08 6.90
CA MET A 1 -1.36 9.55 8.08
C MET A 1 -1.78 10.25 9.37
N GLU A 2 -2.21 11.53 9.34
CA GLU A 2 -2.73 12.23 10.52
C GLU A 2 -3.80 11.44 11.30
N LYS A 3 -4.76 10.82 10.61
CA LYS A 3 -5.80 9.99 11.25
C LYS A 3 -5.27 8.76 12.01
N GLU A 4 -4.05 8.33 11.73
CA GLU A 4 -3.42 7.14 12.33
C GLU A 4 -2.58 7.48 13.57
N MET A 5 -2.40 8.78 13.86
CA MET A 5 -1.66 9.28 15.02
C MET A 5 -2.63 9.68 16.15
N PRO A 6 -2.22 9.57 17.42
CA PRO A 6 -3.06 9.95 18.56
C PRO A 6 -3.24 11.47 18.65
N GLN A 7 -4.29 11.97 18.02
CA GLN A 7 -4.62 13.40 17.92
C GLN A 7 -4.84 14.07 19.29
N ASP A 8 -5.15 13.29 20.31
CA ASP A 8 -5.49 13.79 21.65
C ASP A 8 -4.24 14.20 22.46
N LEU A 9 -3.02 13.82 22.02
CA LEU A 9 -1.81 14.15 22.77
C LEU A 9 -1.39 15.61 22.57
N PRO A 10 -0.87 16.28 23.60
CA PRO A 10 -0.52 17.71 23.55
C PRO A 10 0.43 18.10 22.42
N VAL A 11 1.31 17.18 21.99
CA VAL A 11 2.27 17.41 20.91
C VAL A 11 1.59 17.57 19.55
N PHE A 12 0.58 16.77 19.24
CA PHE A 12 -0.13 16.83 17.94
C PHE A 12 -1.05 18.05 17.90
N VAL A 13 -1.75 18.35 19.00
CA VAL A 13 -2.56 19.58 19.12
C VAL A 13 -1.69 20.83 18.93
N LEU A 14 -0.46 20.83 19.47
CA LEU A 14 0.47 21.94 19.28
C LEU A 14 0.93 22.04 17.82
N GLN A 15 1.26 20.92 17.18
CA GLN A 15 1.65 20.87 15.78
C GLN A 15 0.52 21.37 14.86
N ASP A 16 -0.71 20.91 15.03
CA ASP A 16 -1.88 21.39 14.28
C ASP A 16 -2.12 22.89 14.45
N ARG A 17 -1.92 23.40 15.67
CA ARG A 17 -2.03 24.82 15.96
C ARG A 17 -0.91 25.64 15.29
N ILE A 18 0.29 25.08 15.16
CA ILE A 18 1.38 25.71 14.41
C ILE A 18 1.07 25.67 12.91
N ALA A 19 0.74 24.50 12.36
CA ALA A 19 0.43 24.31 10.95
C ALA A 19 -0.74 25.21 10.48
N SER A 20 -1.83 25.27 11.25
CA SER A 20 -2.99 26.12 10.93
C SER A 20 -2.69 27.62 10.97
N LYS A 21 -1.75 28.05 11.82
CA LYS A 21 -1.43 29.47 12.03
C LYS A 21 -0.32 29.97 11.10
N PHE A 22 0.65 29.11 10.77
CA PHE A 22 1.83 29.47 10.00
C PHE A 22 1.81 28.95 8.56
N ARG A 23 0.83 28.10 8.17
CA ARG A 23 0.59 27.57 6.80
C ARG A 23 1.87 27.42 5.98
N GLY A 24 2.54 26.26 6.07
CA GLY A 24 3.71 26.01 5.23
C GLY A 24 4.68 24.97 5.76
N GLU A 25 4.23 23.75 6.07
CA GLU A 25 5.17 22.65 6.39
C GLU A 25 5.40 21.69 5.21
N GLU A 26 4.65 21.82 4.12
CA GLU A 26 4.66 20.83 3.05
C GLU A 26 5.28 21.40 1.78
N PHE A 27 6.53 21.04 1.57
CA PHE A 27 7.30 21.38 0.38
C PHE A 27 7.60 20.11 -0.40
N MET A 28 7.45 20.20 -1.72
CA MET A 28 8.12 19.28 -2.62
C MET A 28 9.54 19.78 -2.83
N ILE A 29 10.49 18.86 -2.87
CA ILE A 29 11.91 19.17 -2.98
C ILE A 29 12.39 18.66 -4.33
N ILE A 30 13.08 19.50 -5.08
CA ILE A 30 13.74 19.12 -6.33
C ILE A 30 15.24 19.18 -6.04
N ALA A 31 15.88 18.02 -6.02
CA ALA A 31 17.31 17.89 -5.84
C ALA A 31 18.01 17.95 -7.21
N VAL A 32 18.83 18.97 -7.40
CA VAL A 32 19.69 19.14 -8.58
C VAL A 32 21.04 18.54 -8.24
N CYS A 33 21.41 17.47 -8.94
CA CYS A 33 22.58 16.65 -8.63
C CYS A 33 23.56 16.64 -9.82
N LEU A 34 24.86 16.72 -9.51
CA LEU A 34 25.90 16.41 -10.49
C LEU A 34 26.06 14.89 -10.61
N ASN A 35 25.99 14.39 -11.84
CA ASN A 35 26.18 12.97 -12.18
C ASN A 35 27.54 12.78 -12.86
N GLU A 36 28.53 12.35 -12.06
CA GLU A 36 29.90 12.10 -12.50
C GLU A 36 30.05 10.86 -13.41
N GLU A 37 29.05 9.97 -13.48
CA GLU A 37 29.14 8.68 -14.18
C GLU A 37 28.81 8.75 -15.68
N THR A 38 28.40 9.91 -16.20
CA THR A 38 27.83 10.02 -17.56
C THR A 38 28.87 9.92 -18.69
N GLY A 39 30.18 9.89 -18.39
CA GLY A 39 31.24 9.78 -19.41
C GLY A 39 31.29 10.93 -20.42
N ALA A 40 30.49 11.98 -20.22
CA ALA A 40 30.40 13.14 -21.09
C ALA A 40 31.59 14.07 -20.87
N LYS A 41 32.08 14.69 -21.95
CA LYS A 41 33.09 15.75 -21.86
C LYS A 41 32.39 17.07 -21.54
N ASN A 42 32.97 17.89 -20.65
CA ASN A 42 32.46 19.22 -20.24
C ASN A 42 31.28 19.23 -19.23
N ILE A 43 31.27 18.27 -18.30
CA ILE A 43 30.33 18.20 -17.17
C ILE A 43 30.73 19.26 -16.12
N PRO A 44 29.77 19.99 -15.52
CA PRO A 44 30.03 20.84 -14.35
C PRO A 44 30.58 20.03 -13.17
N CYS A 45 31.68 20.47 -12.55
CA CYS A 45 32.23 19.85 -11.33
C CYS A 45 31.76 20.52 -10.03
N ASP A 46 31.04 21.64 -10.14
CA ASP A 46 30.53 22.44 -9.01
C ASP A 46 29.11 22.86 -9.39
N ILE A 47 28.13 22.60 -8.52
CA ILE A 47 26.71 22.88 -8.80
C ILE A 47 26.42 24.39 -8.96
N ARG A 48 27.39 25.23 -8.59
CA ARG A 48 27.38 26.69 -8.81
C ARG A 48 27.90 27.10 -10.19
N ASP A 49 28.06 26.17 -11.12
CA ASP A 49 28.37 26.48 -12.52
C ASP A 49 27.26 27.36 -13.12
N PRO A 50 27.59 28.45 -13.84
CA PRO A 50 26.62 29.34 -14.47
C PRO A 50 25.53 28.64 -15.28
N ARG A 51 25.85 27.54 -15.96
CA ARG A 51 24.91 26.76 -16.76
C ARG A 51 23.87 26.06 -15.88
N VAL A 52 24.28 25.58 -14.72
CA VAL A 52 23.38 24.96 -13.74
C VAL A 52 22.49 26.03 -13.11
N ILE A 53 23.06 27.17 -12.71
CA ILE A 53 22.28 28.27 -12.14
C ILE A 53 21.25 28.79 -13.14
N ALA A 54 21.62 28.99 -14.41
CA ALA A 54 20.69 29.41 -15.45
C ALA A 54 19.53 28.42 -15.63
N SER A 55 19.81 27.12 -15.60
CA SER A 55 18.79 26.07 -15.67
C SER A 55 17.86 26.07 -14.45
N VAL A 56 18.39 26.34 -13.24
CA VAL A 56 17.57 26.49 -12.02
C VAL A 56 16.73 27.76 -12.03
N VAL A 57 17.25 28.86 -12.59
CA VAL A 57 16.48 30.11 -12.78
C VAL A 57 15.31 29.87 -13.75
N GLU A 58 15.56 29.20 -14.87
CA GLU A 58 14.51 28.82 -15.83
C GLU A 58 13.43 27.94 -15.16
N LEU A 59 13.85 26.93 -14.38
CA LEU A 59 12.92 26.08 -13.64
C LEU A 59 12.08 26.87 -12.62
N HIS A 60 12.71 27.81 -11.91
CA HIS A 60 12.03 28.63 -10.91
C HIS A 60 10.93 29.49 -11.54
N GLU A 61 11.20 30.15 -12.66
CA GLU A 61 10.22 30.98 -13.37
C GLU A 61 9.02 30.15 -13.84
N ARG A 62 9.28 28.96 -14.41
CA ARG A 62 8.20 28.04 -14.85
C ARG A 62 7.32 27.58 -13.70
N LEU A 63 7.95 27.18 -12.59
CA LEU A 63 7.22 26.71 -11.41
C LEU A 63 6.45 27.84 -10.72
N GLU A 64 6.88 29.10 -10.80
CA GLU A 64 6.09 30.25 -10.30
C GLU A 64 4.87 30.56 -11.18
N ASP A 65 4.93 30.27 -12.48
CA ASP A 65 3.81 30.44 -13.40
C ASP A 65 2.75 29.33 -13.27
N GLU A 66 3.09 28.22 -12.62
CA GLU A 66 2.19 27.07 -12.46
C GLU A 66 1.05 27.34 -11.46
N SER A 67 -0.19 27.15 -11.92
CA SER A 67 -1.40 27.40 -11.11
C SER A 67 -1.57 26.48 -9.90
N ALA A 68 -0.77 25.41 -9.82
CA ALA A 68 -0.75 24.45 -8.73
C ALA A 68 0.34 24.76 -7.68
N ILE A 69 1.22 25.75 -7.90
CA ILE A 69 2.34 26.10 -7.02
C ILE A 69 2.12 27.49 -6.40
N GLU A 70 2.19 27.59 -5.07
CA GLU A 70 1.95 28.81 -4.30
C GLU A 70 3.21 29.68 -4.23
N GLY A 71 4.37 29.01 -4.25
CA GLY A 71 5.66 29.69 -4.26
C GLY A 71 6.81 28.71 -4.36
N VAL A 72 7.95 29.24 -4.80
CA VAL A 72 9.18 28.47 -5.03
C VAL A 72 10.31 29.13 -4.25
N GLN A 73 11.01 28.36 -3.43
CA GLN A 73 12.24 28.80 -2.76
C GLN A 73 13.44 28.17 -3.45
N SER A 74 14.25 29.00 -4.10
CA SER A 74 15.43 28.59 -4.85
C SER A 74 16.53 29.64 -4.74
N VAL A 75 17.64 29.43 -5.45
CA VAL A 75 18.70 30.43 -5.60
C VAL A 75 18.37 31.51 -6.65
N ALA A 76 17.32 31.31 -7.45
CA ALA A 76 16.99 32.19 -8.58
C ALA A 76 16.72 33.65 -8.20
N PRO A 77 16.07 33.99 -7.06
CA PRO A 77 15.89 35.37 -6.65
C PRO A 77 17.20 36.16 -6.45
N PHE A 78 18.34 35.47 -6.27
CA PHE A 78 19.65 36.11 -6.14
C PHE A 78 20.23 36.54 -7.50
N PHE A 79 19.65 36.09 -8.61
CA PHE A 79 20.13 36.32 -9.98
C PHE A 79 19.13 37.11 -10.83
N GLN A 80 18.28 37.94 -10.24
CA GLN A 80 17.32 38.81 -10.97
C GLN A 80 18.00 39.78 -11.96
N GLN A 81 19.28 40.09 -11.76
CA GLN A 81 20.08 40.92 -12.68
C GLN A 81 20.79 40.11 -13.78
N GLY A 82 20.49 38.82 -13.88
CA GLY A 82 21.13 37.87 -14.78
C GLY A 82 22.18 37.00 -14.08
N VAL A 83 22.40 35.81 -14.65
CA VAL A 83 23.43 34.87 -14.19
C VAL A 83 24.78 35.25 -14.78
N PRO A 84 25.84 35.48 -13.98
CA PRO A 84 27.18 35.73 -14.49
C PRO A 84 27.69 34.59 -15.36
N GLU A 85 28.43 34.88 -16.43
CA GLU A 85 28.98 33.86 -17.35
C GLU A 85 30.12 33.04 -16.72
N ASP A 86 30.71 33.52 -15.63
CA ASP A 86 31.83 32.89 -14.94
C ASP A 86 31.47 32.44 -13.52
N ILE A 87 32.10 31.34 -13.09
CA ILE A 87 31.88 30.76 -11.76
C ILE A 87 32.34 31.68 -10.62
N GLY A 88 33.31 32.56 -10.87
CA GLY A 88 33.79 33.53 -9.89
C GLY A 88 32.71 34.57 -9.56
N GLY A 89 32.05 35.07 -10.60
CA GLY A 89 30.89 35.95 -10.50
C GLY A 89 29.76 35.30 -9.71
N VAL A 90 29.37 34.07 -10.04
CA VAL A 90 28.35 33.32 -9.30
C VAL A 90 28.72 33.16 -7.81
N LYS A 91 29.97 32.80 -7.50
CA LYS A 91 30.45 32.67 -6.12
C LYS A 91 30.43 33.99 -5.36
N SER A 92 30.71 35.10 -6.03
CA SER A 92 30.65 36.43 -5.41
C SER A 92 29.23 36.84 -5.02
N VAL A 93 28.23 36.50 -5.85
CA VAL A 93 26.82 36.72 -5.54
C VAL A 93 26.43 35.92 -4.30
N PHE A 94 26.75 34.62 -4.24
CA PHE A 94 26.44 33.80 -3.07
C PHE A 94 27.16 34.25 -1.80
N ALA A 95 28.41 34.71 -1.88
CA ALA A 95 29.13 35.25 -0.72
C ALA A 95 28.51 36.55 -0.18
N SER A 96 27.78 37.29 -1.02
CA SER A 96 27.10 38.54 -0.64
C SER A 96 25.71 38.32 -0.02
N VAL A 97 25.14 37.11 -0.16
CA VAL A 97 23.78 36.78 0.29
C VAL A 97 23.83 35.89 1.54
N PRO A 98 23.45 36.41 2.72
CA PRO A 98 23.36 35.61 3.93
C PRO A 98 22.36 34.45 3.75
N GLY A 99 22.78 33.23 4.08
CA GLY A 99 21.92 32.04 4.02
C GLY A 99 21.91 31.30 2.68
N ALA A 100 22.56 31.82 1.62
CA ALA A 100 22.65 31.10 0.34
C ALA A 100 23.28 29.70 0.47
N GLU A 101 24.16 29.51 1.45
CA GLU A 101 24.81 28.23 1.76
C GLU A 101 23.82 27.12 2.14
N SER A 102 22.61 27.44 2.62
CA SER A 102 21.62 26.43 3.03
C SER A 102 21.02 25.64 1.87
N PHE A 103 21.13 26.17 0.64
CA PHE A 103 20.63 25.50 -0.57
C PHE A 103 21.59 24.44 -1.10
N PHE A 104 22.83 24.38 -0.60
CA PHE A 104 23.88 23.51 -1.11
C PHE A 104 24.35 22.51 -0.06
N ASN A 105 24.81 21.35 -0.52
CA ASN A 105 25.63 20.48 0.32
C ASN A 105 27.09 20.96 0.40
N ARG A 106 27.84 20.41 1.36
CA ARG A 106 29.21 20.88 1.70
C ARG A 106 30.22 20.75 0.56
N ASP A 107 30.04 19.76 -0.30
CA ASP A 107 30.88 19.45 -1.46
C ASP A 107 30.37 20.07 -2.75
N PHE A 108 29.25 20.82 -2.71
CA PHE A 108 28.64 21.49 -3.87
C PHE A 108 28.31 20.53 -5.02
N SER A 109 27.93 19.29 -4.69
CA SER A 109 27.44 18.29 -5.64
C SER A 109 25.92 18.27 -5.76
N ILE A 110 25.19 18.84 -4.78
CA ILE A 110 23.73 18.89 -4.73
C ILE A 110 23.24 20.29 -4.37
N MET A 111 22.21 20.76 -5.07
CA MET A 111 21.42 21.95 -4.75
C MET A 111 19.94 21.57 -4.57
N LEU A 112 19.26 22.19 -3.61
CA LEU A 112 17.83 21.97 -3.36
C LEU A 112 16.99 23.16 -3.85
N VAL A 113 15.87 22.85 -4.48
CA VAL A 113 14.80 23.79 -4.82
C VAL A 113 13.53 23.32 -4.12
N TYR A 114 12.82 24.21 -3.44
CA TYR A 114 11.58 23.89 -2.72
C TYR A 114 10.40 24.47 -3.47
N ALA A 115 9.39 23.67 -3.74
CA ALA A 115 8.12 24.10 -4.34
C ALA A 115 6.98 23.84 -3.35
N SER A 116 6.19 24.86 -3.06
CA SER A 116 5.03 24.79 -2.17
C SER A 116 3.76 24.64 -3.00
N PRO A 117 3.04 23.50 -2.97
CA PRO A 117 1.81 23.35 -3.75
C PRO A 117 0.60 24.09 -3.14
N ILE A 118 -0.29 24.60 -4.00
CA ILE A 118 -1.56 25.25 -3.65
C ILE A 118 -2.56 24.17 -3.21
N VAL A 119 -2.53 23.84 -1.92
CA VAL A 119 -3.59 23.14 -1.17
C VAL A 119 -3.75 21.63 -1.41
N GLY A 120 -3.30 20.85 -0.41
CA GLY A 120 -3.95 19.60 0.04
C GLY A 120 -3.30 18.29 -0.44
N LEU A 121 -2.92 17.44 0.52
CA LEU A 121 -2.36 16.09 0.31
C LEU A 121 -3.40 15.03 -0.09
N SER A 122 -4.33 15.33 -0.99
CA SER A 122 -5.04 14.21 -1.63
C SER A 122 -4.08 13.51 -2.57
N GLU A 123 -4.16 12.19 -2.63
CA GLU A 123 -3.35 11.32 -3.49
C GLU A 123 -3.26 11.88 -4.93
N GLU A 124 -4.42 12.23 -5.49
CA GLU A 124 -4.57 12.82 -6.83
C GLU A 124 -3.83 14.16 -7.01
N LYS A 125 -3.79 15.00 -5.98
CA LYS A 125 -3.13 16.31 -6.05
C LYS A 125 -1.62 16.21 -5.92
N VAL A 126 -1.13 15.27 -5.12
CA VAL A 126 0.31 15.00 -5.00
C VAL A 126 0.82 14.42 -6.31
N GLU A 127 0.06 13.51 -6.92
CA GLU A 127 0.37 12.97 -8.25
C GLU A 127 0.37 14.08 -9.32
N GLU A 128 -0.69 14.90 -9.39
CA GLU A 128 -0.78 16.02 -10.32
C GLU A 128 0.38 17.02 -10.15
N ALA A 129 0.70 17.42 -8.92
CA ALA A 129 1.81 18.32 -8.65
C ALA A 129 3.17 17.69 -9.00
N THR A 130 3.35 16.39 -8.76
CA THR A 130 4.58 15.67 -9.13
C THR A 130 4.74 15.62 -10.65
N ASP A 131 3.66 15.32 -11.38
CA ASP A 131 3.66 15.26 -12.84
C ASP A 131 3.92 16.65 -13.45
N LEU A 132 3.31 17.70 -12.91
CA LEU A 132 3.57 19.08 -13.34
C LEU A 132 5.05 19.47 -13.16
N ILE A 133 5.59 19.25 -11.96
CA ILE A 133 7.00 19.52 -11.68
C ILE A 133 7.91 18.69 -12.59
N GLN A 134 7.58 17.42 -12.83
CA GLN A 134 8.35 16.55 -13.71
C GLN A 134 8.34 17.06 -15.17
N ASN A 135 7.19 17.50 -15.67
CA ASN A 135 7.05 18.07 -17.01
C ASN A 135 7.89 19.36 -17.16
N ASP A 136 7.89 20.23 -16.16
CA ASP A 136 8.71 21.44 -16.18
C ASP A 136 10.20 21.14 -16.09
N VAL A 137 10.57 20.20 -15.22
CA VAL A 137 11.93 19.67 -15.15
C VAL A 137 12.35 19.13 -16.50
N ASP A 138 11.50 18.45 -17.26
CA ASP A 138 11.85 17.89 -18.57
C ASP A 138 11.87 18.92 -19.71
N ALA A 139 11.21 20.06 -19.52
CA ALA A 139 11.16 21.14 -20.50
C ALA A 139 12.34 22.13 -20.42
N ILE A 140 13.03 22.22 -19.27
CA ILE A 140 14.19 23.11 -19.09
C ILE A 140 15.44 22.62 -19.81
N THR A 141 16.36 23.56 -20.10
CA THR A 141 17.65 23.22 -20.71
C THR A 141 18.61 22.67 -19.65
N LYS A 142 18.71 21.34 -19.53
CA LYS A 142 19.61 20.67 -18.57
C LYS A 142 21.06 20.62 -19.09
N PRO A 143 22.06 21.11 -18.34
CA PRO A 143 23.47 20.90 -18.68
C PRO A 143 23.82 19.40 -18.65
N ALA A 144 24.77 18.99 -19.49
CA ALA A 144 25.23 17.59 -19.51
C ALA A 144 25.81 17.17 -18.14
N GLY A 145 25.38 16.01 -17.64
CA GLY A 145 25.80 15.48 -16.34
C GLY A 145 25.10 16.15 -15.15
N VAL A 146 23.97 16.83 -15.36
CA VAL A 146 23.11 17.35 -14.29
C VAL A 146 21.78 16.62 -14.32
N GLU A 147 21.36 16.11 -13.17
CA GLU A 147 20.10 15.38 -13.00
C GLU A 147 19.21 16.11 -12.00
N TYR A 148 17.91 16.11 -12.25
CA TYR A 148 16.91 16.71 -11.38
C TYR A 148 16.05 15.57 -10.82
N LYS A 149 15.95 15.47 -9.50
CA LYS A 149 15.20 14.41 -8.80
C LYS A 149 14.15 15.03 -7.89
N ILE A 150 12.90 14.67 -8.09
CA ILE A 150 11.80 15.09 -7.21
C ILE A 150 11.80 14.21 -5.95
N THR A 151 11.69 14.84 -4.80
CA THR A 151 11.69 14.23 -3.47
C THR A 151 10.90 15.11 -2.48
N GLY A 152 10.98 14.80 -1.20
CA GLY A 152 10.19 15.44 -0.15
C GLY A 152 9.14 14.47 0.42
N ASN A 153 8.56 14.85 1.56
CA ASN A 153 7.70 13.94 2.32
C ASN A 153 6.43 13.54 1.55
N ALA A 154 5.81 14.47 0.82
CA ALA A 154 4.58 14.21 0.08
C ALA A 154 4.76 13.18 -1.06
N PRO A 155 5.66 13.40 -2.06
CA PRO A 155 5.86 12.43 -3.14
C PRO A 155 6.44 11.11 -2.63
N LEU A 156 7.33 11.14 -1.61
CA LEU A 156 7.87 9.92 -1.02
C LEU A 156 6.78 9.07 -0.36
N LEU A 157 5.88 9.70 0.42
CA LEU A 157 4.81 8.98 1.09
C LEU A 157 3.79 8.43 0.09
N PHE A 158 3.48 9.19 -0.97
CA PHE A 158 2.63 8.73 -2.07
C PHE A 158 3.22 7.48 -2.73
N GLU A 159 4.51 7.54 -3.12
CA GLU A 159 5.18 6.42 -3.78
C GLU A 159 5.24 5.18 -2.86
N ILE A 160 5.50 5.37 -1.57
CA ILE A 160 5.43 4.28 -0.57
C ILE A 160 4.03 3.65 -0.56
N LEU A 161 2.96 4.45 -0.47
CA LEU A 161 1.59 3.93 -0.44
C LEU A 161 1.20 3.22 -1.74
N ARG A 162 1.66 3.73 -2.89
CA ARG A 162 1.46 3.11 -4.20
C ARG A 162 2.13 1.75 -4.28
N VAL A 163 3.44 1.69 -4.01
CA VAL A 163 4.22 0.43 -4.01
C VAL A 163 3.60 -0.57 -3.04
N MET A 164 3.20 -0.12 -1.84
CA MET A 164 2.53 -0.98 -0.86
C MET A 164 1.20 -1.55 -1.37
N ARG A 165 0.40 -0.78 -2.11
CA ARG A 165 -0.86 -1.25 -2.70
C ARG A 165 -0.61 -2.31 -3.78
N GLU A 166 0.36 -2.06 -4.65
CA GLU A 166 0.78 -3.00 -5.70
C GLU A 166 1.33 -4.30 -5.08
N ASP A 167 2.24 -4.18 -4.11
CA ASP A 167 2.82 -5.30 -3.38
C ASP A 167 1.76 -6.08 -2.60
N MET A 168 0.78 -5.42 -1.97
CA MET A 168 -0.29 -6.09 -1.26
C MET A 168 -1.09 -7.01 -2.19
N VAL A 169 -1.44 -6.54 -3.39
CA VAL A 169 -2.18 -7.35 -4.38
C VAL A 169 -1.29 -8.49 -4.87
N PHE A 170 -0.04 -8.21 -5.23
CA PHE A 170 0.90 -9.21 -5.73
C PHE A 170 1.16 -10.31 -4.69
N THR A 171 1.52 -9.93 -3.47
CA THR A 171 1.80 -10.88 -2.37
C THR A 171 0.57 -11.67 -1.96
N THR A 172 -0.62 -11.05 -1.93
CA THR A 172 -1.89 -11.75 -1.67
C THR A 172 -2.17 -12.80 -2.72
N LEU A 173 -1.99 -12.47 -4.01
CA LEU A 173 -2.21 -13.39 -5.12
C LEU A 173 -1.22 -14.56 -5.07
N VAL A 174 0.07 -14.25 -4.91
CA VAL A 174 1.15 -15.26 -4.80
C VAL A 174 0.91 -16.18 -3.60
N ALA A 175 0.61 -15.63 -2.42
CA ALA A 175 0.30 -16.41 -1.22
C ALA A 175 -0.95 -17.28 -1.43
N GLY A 176 -2.00 -16.74 -2.07
CA GLY A 176 -3.19 -17.48 -2.43
C GLY A 176 -2.91 -18.67 -3.34
N ILE A 177 -2.08 -18.50 -4.38
CA ILE A 177 -1.67 -19.58 -5.27
C ILE A 177 -0.87 -20.65 -4.52
N ILE A 178 0.09 -20.24 -3.69
CA ILE A 178 0.93 -21.17 -2.92
C ILE A 178 0.07 -21.98 -1.96
N ILE A 179 -0.81 -21.33 -1.21
CA ILE A 179 -1.71 -21.99 -0.25
C ILE A 179 -2.68 -22.90 -0.98
N PHE A 180 -3.30 -22.44 -2.08
CA PHE A 180 -4.18 -23.28 -2.88
C PHE A 180 -3.46 -24.53 -3.40
N THR A 181 -2.24 -24.38 -3.91
CA THR A 181 -1.42 -25.51 -4.38
C THR A 181 -1.14 -26.48 -3.24
N LEU A 182 -0.75 -25.96 -2.07
CA LEU A 182 -0.47 -26.77 -0.88
C LEU A 182 -1.72 -27.52 -0.39
N LEU A 183 -2.90 -26.87 -0.42
CA LEU A 183 -4.18 -27.49 -0.08
C LEU A 183 -4.55 -28.62 -1.05
N VAL A 184 -4.36 -28.42 -2.35
CA VAL A 184 -4.60 -29.47 -3.36
C VAL A 184 -3.67 -30.67 -3.15
N LEU A 185 -2.41 -30.42 -2.77
CA LEU A 185 -1.45 -31.48 -2.42
C LEU A 185 -1.83 -32.21 -1.14
N LEU A 186 -2.26 -31.48 -0.10
CA LEU A 186 -2.64 -32.03 1.20
C LEU A 186 -3.90 -32.90 1.11
N GLU A 187 -4.94 -32.37 0.47
CA GLU A 187 -6.22 -33.06 0.28
C GLU A 187 -6.17 -34.13 -0.84
N ARG A 188 -5.08 -34.17 -1.60
CA ARG A 188 -4.84 -35.06 -2.76
C ARG A 188 -5.99 -35.02 -3.77
N SER A 189 -6.70 -33.89 -3.86
CA SER A 189 -7.85 -33.70 -4.73
C SER A 189 -8.06 -32.21 -4.98
N PHE A 190 -8.15 -31.84 -6.27
CA PHE A 190 -8.41 -30.47 -6.67
C PHE A 190 -9.74 -29.94 -6.11
N THR A 191 -10.80 -30.75 -6.17
CA THR A 191 -12.12 -30.34 -5.69
C THR A 191 -12.11 -30.08 -4.19
N LYS A 192 -11.46 -30.94 -3.40
CA LYS A 192 -11.36 -30.78 -1.95
C LYS A 192 -10.53 -29.57 -1.56
N GLY A 193 -9.36 -29.40 -2.19
CA GLY A 193 -8.52 -28.22 -1.99
C GLY A 193 -9.27 -26.93 -2.32
N PHE A 194 -10.06 -26.94 -3.39
CA PHE A 194 -10.91 -25.80 -3.75
C PHE A 194 -12.05 -25.54 -2.76
N LEU A 195 -12.70 -26.58 -2.23
CA LEU A 195 -13.69 -26.44 -1.16
C LEU A 195 -13.08 -25.83 0.10
N VAL A 196 -11.87 -26.23 0.48
CA VAL A 196 -11.15 -25.63 1.63
C VAL A 196 -10.83 -24.16 1.38
N PHE A 197 -10.43 -23.81 0.15
CA PHE A 197 -9.98 -22.46 -0.20
C PHE A 197 -11.14 -21.48 -0.37
N LEU A 198 -12.35 -21.95 -0.69
CA LEU A 198 -13.49 -21.11 -1.01
C LEU A 198 -13.86 -20.10 0.10
N PRO A 199 -14.03 -20.51 1.38
CA PRO A 199 -14.34 -19.59 2.47
C PRO A 199 -13.32 -18.47 2.60
N LEU A 200 -12.04 -18.79 2.40
CA LEU A 200 -10.98 -17.80 2.48
C LEU A 200 -11.15 -16.71 1.42
N ILE A 201 -11.51 -17.07 0.19
CA ILE A 201 -11.81 -16.08 -0.87
C ILE A 201 -12.95 -15.16 -0.42
N PHE A 202 -14.06 -15.72 0.07
CA PHE A 202 -15.20 -14.93 0.53
C PHE A 202 -14.84 -14.05 1.73
N ALA A 203 -14.06 -14.56 2.68
CA ALA A 203 -13.63 -13.81 3.85
C ALA A 203 -12.75 -12.63 3.46
N VAL A 204 -11.77 -12.83 2.57
CA VAL A 204 -10.90 -11.77 2.06
C VAL A 204 -11.73 -10.69 1.33
N ILE A 205 -12.65 -11.10 0.46
CA ILE A 205 -13.54 -10.17 -0.24
C ILE A 205 -14.43 -9.40 0.75
N TRP A 206 -14.97 -10.08 1.78
CA TRP A 206 -15.81 -9.43 2.77
C TRP A 206 -15.01 -8.47 3.66
N THR A 207 -13.79 -8.82 4.06
CA THR A 207 -12.93 -7.91 4.84
C THR A 207 -12.61 -6.66 4.04
N PHE A 208 -12.02 -6.79 2.86
CA PHE A 208 -11.66 -5.62 2.05
C PHE A 208 -12.90 -4.87 1.53
N GLY A 209 -13.98 -5.57 1.23
CA GLY A 209 -15.26 -4.95 0.86
C GLY A 209 -15.89 -4.16 2.02
N THR A 210 -15.80 -4.65 3.24
CA THR A 210 -16.25 -3.92 4.44
C THR A 210 -15.36 -2.71 4.70
N MET A 211 -14.05 -2.82 4.51
CA MET A 211 -13.15 -1.67 4.60
C MET A 211 -13.50 -0.58 3.58
N GLY A 212 -13.73 -0.97 2.32
CA GLY A 212 -14.19 -0.04 1.28
C GLY A 212 -15.54 0.60 1.61
N PHE A 213 -16.48 -0.18 2.16
CA PHE A 213 -17.80 0.32 2.57
C PHE A 213 -17.73 1.29 3.75
N LEU A 214 -16.88 1.02 4.74
CA LEU A 214 -16.66 1.88 5.90
C LEU A 214 -15.73 3.07 5.61
N GLY A 215 -15.17 3.15 4.39
CA GLY A 215 -14.22 4.18 4.01
C GLY A 215 -12.90 4.12 4.80
N ILE A 216 -12.50 2.93 5.25
CA ILE A 216 -11.23 2.72 5.93
C ILE A 216 -10.12 2.77 4.86
N PRO A 217 -9.23 3.77 4.87
CA PRO A 217 -8.21 3.92 3.86
C PRO A 217 -7.20 2.77 3.92
N ILE A 218 -6.61 2.42 2.78
CA ILE A 218 -5.46 1.52 2.74
C ILE A 218 -4.28 2.28 3.34
N SER A 219 -3.80 1.79 4.47
CA SER A 219 -2.63 2.30 5.17
C SER A 219 -1.62 1.19 5.45
N ILE A 220 -0.47 1.56 6.00
CA ILE A 220 0.62 0.63 6.33
C ILE A 220 0.14 -0.54 7.20
N SER A 221 -0.79 -0.29 8.13
CA SER A 221 -1.38 -1.33 8.97
C SER A 221 -2.25 -2.29 8.17
N THR A 222 -3.01 -1.79 7.20
CA THR A 222 -3.96 -2.61 6.44
C THR A 222 -3.31 -3.62 5.50
N VAL A 223 -2.09 -3.34 5.02
CA VAL A 223 -1.34 -4.29 4.19
C VAL A 223 -1.02 -5.58 4.96
N MET A 224 -0.75 -5.48 6.28
CA MET A 224 -0.50 -6.66 7.12
C MET A 224 -1.74 -7.55 7.26
N ILE A 225 -2.95 -6.99 7.13
CA ILE A 225 -4.21 -7.69 7.35
C ILE A 225 -4.39 -8.81 6.34
N GLY A 226 -4.09 -8.56 5.06
CA GLY A 226 -4.25 -9.56 4.00
C GLY A 226 -3.44 -10.84 4.29
N ALA A 227 -2.16 -10.69 4.61
CA ALA A 227 -1.28 -11.81 4.92
C ALA A 227 -1.74 -12.61 6.15
N VAL A 228 -2.17 -11.92 7.22
CA VAL A 228 -2.63 -12.57 8.46
C VAL A 228 -3.94 -13.31 8.24
N ILE A 229 -4.92 -12.70 7.56
CA ILE A 229 -6.21 -13.34 7.26
C ILE A 229 -6.01 -14.58 6.40
N ILE A 230 -5.12 -14.53 5.42
CA ILE A 230 -4.82 -15.67 4.56
C ILE A 230 -4.17 -16.81 5.36
N GLY A 231 -3.21 -16.49 6.23
CA GLY A 231 -2.51 -17.48 7.05
C GLY A 231 -3.41 -18.14 8.10
N LEU A 232 -4.26 -17.38 8.79
CA LEU A 232 -5.11 -17.88 9.86
C LEU A 232 -6.46 -18.40 9.35
N GLY A 233 -7.05 -17.77 8.34
CA GLY A 233 -8.41 -18.06 7.87
C GLY A 233 -8.55 -19.42 7.18
N VAL A 234 -7.48 -19.95 6.59
CA VAL A 234 -7.51 -21.22 5.86
C VAL A 234 -7.81 -22.43 6.77
N GLU A 235 -7.45 -22.35 8.05
CA GLU A 235 -7.56 -23.48 8.99
C GLU A 235 -9.02 -23.91 9.21
N TYR A 236 -9.95 -22.96 9.24
CA TYR A 236 -11.37 -23.26 9.45
C TYR A 236 -11.96 -24.04 8.28
N GLY A 237 -11.51 -23.73 7.06
CA GLY A 237 -11.87 -24.49 5.87
C GLY A 237 -11.37 -25.93 5.94
N ILE A 238 -10.11 -26.12 6.31
CA ILE A 238 -9.46 -27.44 6.43
C ILE A 238 -10.23 -28.30 7.43
N PHE A 239 -10.49 -27.80 8.64
CA PHE A 239 -11.17 -28.58 9.68
C PHE A 239 -12.58 -29.00 9.25
N MET A 240 -13.34 -28.11 8.62
CA MET A 240 -14.70 -28.42 8.19
C MET A 240 -14.73 -29.48 7.08
N VAL A 241 -13.92 -29.29 6.04
CA VAL A 241 -13.87 -30.18 4.87
C VAL A 241 -13.27 -31.54 5.24
N SER A 242 -12.15 -31.56 5.97
CA SER A 242 -11.52 -32.79 6.43
C SER A 242 -12.48 -33.61 7.28
N ARG A 243 -13.19 -32.98 8.24
CA ARG A 243 -14.13 -33.72 9.10
C ARG A 243 -15.31 -34.26 8.32
N TYR A 244 -15.84 -33.49 7.37
CA TYR A 244 -16.91 -33.97 6.51
C TYR A 244 -16.52 -35.24 5.76
N TYR A 245 -15.35 -35.25 5.11
CA TYR A 245 -14.91 -36.42 4.36
C TYR A 245 -14.52 -37.60 5.24
N GLU A 246 -13.98 -37.36 6.45
CA GLU A 246 -13.73 -38.41 7.45
C GLU A 246 -15.05 -39.13 7.81
N GLU A 247 -16.11 -38.38 8.11
CA GLU A 247 -17.42 -38.96 8.45
C GLU A 247 -18.10 -39.63 7.25
N ARG A 248 -17.95 -39.08 6.04
CA ARG A 248 -18.56 -39.61 4.80
C ARG A 248 -17.85 -40.86 4.29
N ARG A 249 -16.52 -40.87 4.28
CA ARG A 249 -15.70 -41.94 3.69
C ARG A 249 -15.32 -43.01 4.70
N ASP A 250 -14.84 -42.61 5.87
CA ASP A 250 -14.21 -43.55 6.81
C ASP A 250 -15.23 -44.14 7.77
N GLN A 251 -16.28 -43.38 8.12
CA GLN A 251 -17.38 -43.87 8.96
C GLN A 251 -18.64 -44.26 8.15
N GLY A 252 -18.61 -44.10 6.82
CA GLY A 252 -19.68 -44.53 5.92
C GLY A 252 -21.03 -43.84 6.14
N LYS A 253 -21.05 -42.64 6.73
CA LYS A 253 -22.30 -41.92 7.02
C LYS A 253 -22.88 -41.29 5.76
N GLY A 254 -24.21 -41.21 5.71
CA GLY A 254 -24.90 -40.48 4.64
C GLY A 254 -24.50 -39.01 4.62
N ALA A 255 -24.50 -38.38 3.45
CA ALA A 255 -24.00 -37.00 3.26
C ALA A 255 -24.62 -35.98 4.24
N ARG A 256 -25.92 -36.11 4.56
CA ARG A 256 -26.58 -35.24 5.54
C ARG A 256 -26.08 -35.46 6.97
N ASP A 257 -25.89 -36.71 7.38
CA ASP A 257 -25.44 -37.04 8.73
C ASP A 257 -23.98 -36.68 8.93
N ALA A 258 -23.13 -36.95 7.93
CA ALA A 258 -21.73 -36.53 7.91
C ALA A 258 -21.60 -35.00 8.07
N LEU A 259 -22.40 -34.23 7.32
CA LEU A 259 -22.40 -32.77 7.42
C LEU A 259 -22.92 -32.28 8.77
N ARG A 260 -23.98 -32.90 9.31
CA ARG A 260 -24.53 -32.56 10.63
C ARG A 260 -23.48 -32.76 11.73
N ILE A 261 -22.74 -33.86 11.67
CA ILE A 261 -21.70 -34.18 12.66
C ILE A 261 -20.50 -33.24 12.51
N ALA A 262 -20.05 -32.99 11.27
CA ALA A 262 -18.98 -32.04 11.01
C ALA A 262 -19.33 -30.65 11.57
N MET A 263 -20.53 -30.14 11.28
CA MET A 263 -21.02 -28.85 11.79
C MET A 263 -21.14 -28.82 13.31
N SER A 264 -21.66 -29.88 13.94
CA SER A 264 -21.82 -29.93 15.39
C SER A 264 -20.48 -29.97 16.14
N ASN A 265 -19.53 -30.77 15.64
CA ASN A 265 -18.26 -30.96 16.33
C ASN A 265 -17.28 -29.83 16.00
N ILE A 266 -17.05 -29.60 14.71
CA ILE A 266 -16.07 -28.62 14.24
C ILE A 266 -16.60 -27.22 14.39
N GLY A 267 -17.90 -26.97 14.17
CA GLY A 267 -18.48 -25.64 14.37
C GLY A 267 -18.27 -25.12 15.79
N ALA A 268 -18.52 -25.94 16.81
CA ALA A 268 -18.31 -25.55 18.21
C ALA A 268 -16.81 -25.38 18.55
N SER A 269 -15.95 -26.29 18.09
CA SER A 269 -14.50 -26.22 18.35
C SER A 269 -13.85 -25.01 17.67
N THR A 270 -14.17 -24.78 16.40
CA THR A 270 -13.66 -23.63 15.62
C THR A 270 -14.24 -22.32 16.10
N PHE A 271 -15.48 -22.29 16.61
CA PHE A 271 -16.03 -21.09 17.24
C PHE A 271 -15.21 -20.67 18.45
N GLY A 272 -14.78 -21.62 19.30
CA GLY A 272 -13.88 -21.34 20.41
C GLY A 272 -12.56 -20.71 19.95
N SER A 273 -11.93 -21.29 18.93
CA SER A 273 -10.68 -20.76 18.33
C SER A 273 -10.86 -19.36 17.72
N ALA A 274 -11.93 -19.18 16.95
CA ALA A 274 -12.26 -17.90 16.34
C ALA A 274 -12.55 -16.84 17.40
N ALA A 275 -13.28 -17.18 18.47
CA ALA A 275 -13.60 -16.28 19.56
C ALA A 275 -12.35 -15.84 20.33
N THR A 276 -11.43 -16.76 20.66
CA THR A 276 -10.18 -16.41 21.35
C THR A 276 -9.27 -15.56 20.48
N THR A 277 -9.15 -15.88 19.19
CA THR A 277 -8.35 -15.10 18.23
C THR A 277 -8.94 -13.71 17.99
N THR A 278 -10.26 -13.63 17.84
CA THR A 278 -10.99 -12.35 17.74
C THR A 278 -10.77 -11.52 18.99
N ALA A 279 -10.88 -12.10 20.19
CA ALA A 279 -10.62 -11.39 21.44
C ALA A 279 -9.16 -10.89 21.55
N ALA A 280 -8.20 -11.69 21.08
CA ALA A 280 -6.78 -11.30 21.04
C ALA A 280 -6.54 -10.08 20.13
N PHE A 281 -7.13 -10.07 18.93
CA PHE A 281 -7.04 -8.90 18.05
C PHE A 281 -7.83 -7.70 18.57
N PHE A 282 -8.98 -7.93 19.20
CA PHE A 282 -9.76 -6.87 19.83
C PHE A 282 -9.00 -6.23 21.00
N ALA A 283 -8.13 -6.97 21.70
CA ALA A 283 -7.29 -6.37 22.75
C ALA A 283 -6.36 -5.26 22.20
N LEU A 284 -6.03 -5.27 20.91
CA LEU A 284 -5.25 -4.19 20.27
C LEU A 284 -6.01 -2.86 20.23
N THR A 285 -7.34 -2.85 20.36
CA THR A 285 -8.12 -1.61 20.42
C THR A 285 -7.89 -0.81 21.70
N ILE A 286 -7.23 -1.40 22.71
CA ILE A 286 -6.84 -0.71 23.94
C ILE A 286 -5.60 0.18 23.70
N SER A 287 -4.90 -0.01 22.57
CA SER A 287 -3.72 0.80 22.23
C SER A 287 -4.07 2.29 22.15
N VAL A 288 -3.13 3.15 22.55
CA VAL A 288 -3.25 4.60 22.37
C VAL A 288 -3.08 5.03 20.91
N MET A 289 -2.50 4.17 20.06
CA MET A 289 -2.24 4.49 18.65
C MET A 289 -3.42 4.04 17.77
N PRO A 290 -4.14 4.96 17.09
CA PRO A 290 -5.25 4.61 16.20
C PRO A 290 -4.89 3.56 15.15
N MET A 291 -3.66 3.62 14.61
CA MET A 291 -3.13 2.60 13.69
C MET A 291 -3.25 1.16 14.22
N ILE A 292 -2.93 0.96 15.49
CA ILE A 292 -2.99 -0.35 16.14
C ILE A 292 -4.45 -0.72 16.44
N GLN A 293 -5.29 0.26 16.79
CA GLN A 293 -6.72 0.03 17.01
C GLN A 293 -7.43 -0.43 15.73
N HIS A 294 -7.23 0.28 14.62
CA HIS A 294 -7.81 -0.06 13.31
C HIS A 294 -7.32 -1.42 12.81
N LEU A 295 -6.03 -1.73 13.02
CA LEU A 295 -5.47 -3.05 12.75
C LEU A 295 -6.22 -4.14 13.54
N GLY A 296 -6.39 -3.96 14.85
CA GLY A 296 -7.08 -4.89 15.72
C GLY A 296 -8.54 -5.12 15.35
N GLN A 297 -9.29 -4.04 15.12
CA GLN A 297 -10.70 -4.10 14.72
C GLN A 297 -10.88 -4.86 13.40
N THR A 298 -10.05 -4.55 12.42
CA THR A 298 -10.19 -5.12 11.08
C THR A 298 -9.75 -6.59 11.05
N LEU A 299 -8.70 -6.96 11.79
CA LEU A 299 -8.31 -8.37 11.95
C LEU A 299 -9.39 -9.17 12.69
N ALA A 300 -9.95 -8.63 13.77
CA ALA A 300 -11.05 -9.25 14.50
C ALA A 300 -12.26 -9.52 13.57
N LEU A 301 -12.65 -8.52 12.76
CA LEU A 301 -13.69 -8.69 11.73
C LEU A 301 -13.31 -9.73 10.69
N GLY A 302 -12.06 -9.75 10.24
CA GLY A 302 -11.54 -10.72 9.29
C GLY A 302 -11.64 -12.16 9.79
N ILE A 303 -11.28 -12.42 11.04
CA ILE A 303 -11.40 -13.75 11.66
C ILE A 303 -12.86 -14.17 11.79
N ILE A 304 -13.75 -13.25 12.20
CA ILE A 304 -15.20 -13.51 12.23
C ILE A 304 -15.69 -13.90 10.84
N PHE A 305 -15.30 -13.17 9.79
CA PHE A 305 -15.69 -13.51 8.42
C PHE A 305 -15.10 -14.84 7.96
N CYS A 306 -13.85 -15.17 8.30
CA CYS A 306 -13.26 -16.48 8.00
C CYS A 306 -14.08 -17.60 8.63
N TRP A 307 -14.47 -17.47 9.90
CA TRP A 307 -15.27 -18.47 10.59
C TRP A 307 -16.70 -18.56 10.02
N VAL A 308 -17.39 -17.43 9.84
CA VAL A 308 -18.75 -17.38 9.28
C VAL A 308 -18.79 -17.99 7.89
N THR A 309 -17.84 -17.61 7.01
CA THR A 309 -17.77 -18.18 5.67
C THR A 309 -17.43 -19.66 5.73
N ALA A 310 -16.53 -20.13 6.60
CA ALA A 310 -16.24 -21.56 6.72
C ALA A 310 -17.45 -22.38 7.17
N VAL A 311 -18.29 -21.83 8.07
CA VAL A 311 -19.48 -22.53 8.60
C VAL A 311 -20.69 -22.42 7.67
N VAL A 312 -20.78 -21.38 6.83
CA VAL A 312 -21.92 -21.18 5.93
C VAL A 312 -21.60 -21.66 4.50
N VAL A 313 -20.47 -21.21 3.96
CA VAL A 313 -20.09 -21.45 2.56
C VAL A 313 -19.70 -22.91 2.35
N ASN A 314 -18.83 -23.49 3.19
CA ASN A 314 -18.41 -24.88 2.96
C ASN A 314 -19.57 -25.88 2.90
N PRO A 315 -20.51 -25.91 3.86
CA PRO A 315 -21.64 -26.83 3.80
C PRO A 315 -22.47 -26.67 2.53
N CYS A 316 -22.71 -25.44 2.08
CA CYS A 316 -23.44 -25.17 0.85
C CYS A 316 -22.75 -25.76 -0.38
N PHE A 317 -21.43 -25.56 -0.49
CA PHE A 317 -20.65 -26.04 -1.64
C PHE A 317 -20.38 -27.55 -1.58
N ILE A 318 -20.22 -28.13 -0.40
CA ILE A 318 -20.13 -29.59 -0.19
C ILE A 318 -21.45 -30.27 -0.65
N VAL A 319 -22.60 -29.72 -0.26
CA VAL A 319 -23.90 -30.26 -0.71
C VAL A 319 -24.06 -30.12 -2.23
N PHE A 320 -23.55 -29.05 -2.81
CA PHE A 320 -23.55 -28.85 -4.25
C PHE A 320 -22.67 -29.87 -4.99
N GLU A 321 -21.46 -30.13 -4.48
CA GLU A 321 -20.56 -31.18 -4.99
C GLU A 321 -21.23 -32.56 -4.96
N GLU A 322 -21.79 -32.97 -3.81
CA GLU A 322 -22.50 -34.25 -3.66
C GLU A 322 -23.65 -34.41 -4.66
N ARG A 323 -24.40 -33.34 -4.94
CA ARG A 323 -25.46 -33.37 -5.96
C ARG A 323 -24.91 -33.57 -7.37
N ILE A 324 -23.76 -32.98 -7.68
CA ILE A 324 -23.11 -33.15 -8.98
C ILE A 324 -22.59 -34.58 -9.13
N GLU A 325 -21.93 -35.12 -8.11
CA GLU A 325 -21.44 -36.51 -8.12
C GLU A 325 -22.59 -37.51 -8.26
N ALA A 326 -23.68 -37.33 -7.51
CA ALA A 326 -24.87 -38.17 -7.60
C ALA A 326 -25.49 -38.14 -9.02
N ARG A 327 -25.54 -36.97 -9.66
CA ARG A 327 -26.01 -36.85 -11.05
C ARG A 327 -25.09 -37.53 -12.06
N LYS A 328 -23.78 -37.40 -11.91
CA LYS A 328 -22.80 -38.08 -12.78
C LYS A 328 -22.89 -39.60 -12.65
N LEU A 329 -23.00 -40.11 -11.43
CA LEU A 329 -23.19 -41.54 -11.16
C LEU A 329 -24.50 -42.07 -11.75
N ALA A 330 -25.61 -41.35 -11.58
CA ALA A 330 -26.89 -41.71 -12.17
C ALA A 330 -26.84 -41.75 -13.70
N GLY A 331 -26.22 -40.75 -14.34
CA GLY A 331 -26.03 -40.71 -15.80
C GLY A 331 -25.17 -41.85 -16.33
N TRP A 332 -24.08 -42.20 -15.63
CA TRP A 332 -23.23 -43.33 -16.00
C TRP A 332 -23.95 -44.67 -15.85
N LEU A 333 -24.70 -44.87 -14.76
CA LEU A 333 -25.51 -46.08 -14.56
C LEU A 333 -26.60 -46.22 -15.61
N LEU A 334 -27.26 -45.13 -16.00
CA LEU A 334 -28.24 -45.11 -17.09
C LEU A 334 -27.61 -45.47 -18.44
N GLN A 335 -26.43 -44.94 -18.76
CA GLN A 335 -25.70 -45.32 -19.98
C GLN A 335 -25.27 -46.79 -20.00
N LYS A 336 -24.93 -47.35 -18.83
CA LYS A 336 -24.54 -48.76 -18.70
C LYS A 336 -25.73 -49.72 -18.80
N TRP A 337 -26.92 -49.27 -18.45
CA TRP A 337 -28.18 -50.04 -18.57
C TRP A 337 -28.78 -50.02 -19.99
N VAL A 338 -28.45 -49.01 -20.80
CA VAL A 338 -28.96 -48.85 -22.17
C VAL A 338 -28.10 -49.60 -23.20
N ARG A 339 -26.97 -50.20 -22.80
CA ARG A 339 -26.12 -51.08 -23.62
C ARG A 339 -26.32 -52.54 -23.25
#